data_AF-A0A5C9E5D0-F1
#
_entry.id   AF-A0A5C9E5D0-F1
#
_cell.length_a   1.000
_cell.length_b   1.000
_cell.length_c   1.000
_cell.angle_alpha   90.00
_cell.angle_beta   90.00
_cell.angle_gamma   90.00
#
_symmetry.space_group_name_H-M   'P 1'
#
loop_
_entity.id
_entity.type
_entity.pdbx_description
1 polymer ?
#
loop_
_entity_poly.entity_id
_entity_poly.type
_entity_poly.pdbx_seq_one_letter_code
_entity_poly.pdbx_strand_id
1 'polypeptide(L)'
;MASLEFYFMTTCELCIIRNPSDNWDFSRPYSNVDSGKLFQSANNSTLQLPLRETVMYELALRGDRRVLDICEELVKSDDLDAWLLGLRTMSILGSDTAMNRLIEMYMNADIKGRKLALDIIAANVSADFAQPFSLMVREFLDVGTLDVSSWTSVAVATLYHVCKRNGILVKFFGDPNYHPSITGFPLQSDISHESEFSYEEEKRKTRIFQLARES
;
A
#
# COMPACT_ATOMS: atom_id res chain seq x y z
N MET A 1 -13.86 -20.40 -45.04
CA MET A 1 -13.82 -21.30 -43.87
C MET A 1 -12.89 -20.66 -42.86
N ALA A 2 -13.47 -19.96 -41.87
CA ALA A 2 -12.72 -19.27 -40.83
C ALA A 2 -12.36 -20.26 -39.72
N SER A 3 -11.06 -20.39 -39.43
CA SER A 3 -10.56 -21.14 -38.28
C SER A 3 -10.72 -20.27 -37.04
N LEU A 4 -11.46 -20.78 -36.06
CA LEU A 4 -11.59 -20.20 -34.72
C LEU A 4 -10.22 -20.23 -34.02
N GLU A 5 -9.57 -19.09 -33.90
CA GLU A 5 -8.51 -18.88 -32.94
C GLU A 5 -9.15 -18.89 -31.53
N PHE A 6 -8.98 -19.99 -30.81
CA PHE A 6 -9.21 -20.04 -29.37
C PHE A 6 -8.16 -19.18 -28.68
N TYR A 7 -8.45 -17.89 -28.51
CA TYR A 7 -7.76 -17.06 -27.53
C TYR A 7 -8.15 -17.57 -26.13
N PHE A 8 -7.31 -18.41 -25.53
CA PHE A 8 -7.26 -18.52 -24.08
C PHE A 8 -6.67 -17.20 -23.55
N MET A 9 -7.51 -16.15 -23.49
CA MET A 9 -7.25 -15.03 -22.58
C MET A 9 -7.54 -15.55 -21.18
N THR A 10 -6.55 -16.15 -20.53
CA THR A 10 -6.55 -16.28 -19.07
C THR A 10 -6.63 -14.87 -18.51
N THR A 11 -7.84 -14.44 -18.16
CA THR A 11 -8.07 -13.14 -17.53
C THR A 11 -7.34 -13.13 -16.19
N CYS A 12 -6.42 -12.20 -16.01
CA CYS A 12 -5.74 -11.98 -14.74
C CYS A 12 -6.75 -11.41 -13.74
N GLU A 13 -7.12 -12.21 -12.72
CA GLU A 13 -8.06 -11.81 -11.67
C GLU A 13 -7.35 -11.63 -10.33
N LEU A 14 -7.61 -10.50 -9.65
CA LEU A 14 -7.19 -10.26 -8.27
C LEU A 14 -8.42 -10.28 -7.36
N CYS A 15 -8.42 -11.19 -6.39
CA CYS A 15 -9.44 -11.33 -5.36
C CYS A 15 -8.99 -10.58 -4.11
N ILE A 16 -9.72 -9.54 -3.73
CA ILE A 16 -9.43 -8.74 -2.54
C ILE A 16 -10.28 -9.24 -1.38
N ILE A 17 -9.67 -9.68 -0.29
CA ILE A 17 -10.36 -10.08 0.94
C ILE A 17 -10.27 -8.93 1.95
N ARG A 18 -11.42 -8.54 2.51
CA ARG A 18 -11.49 -7.59 3.63
C ARG A 18 -12.34 -8.18 4.76
N ASN A 19 -11.67 -8.67 5.79
CA ASN A 19 -12.27 -9.09 7.05
C ASN A 19 -12.43 -7.86 7.97
N PRO A 20 -13.42 -7.88 8.89
CA PRO A 20 -13.41 -6.96 10.01
C PRO A 20 -12.08 -7.14 10.76
N SER A 21 -11.28 -6.08 10.87
CA SER A 21 -9.99 -6.19 11.55
C SER A 21 -10.20 -6.59 13.00
N ASP A 22 -9.42 -7.56 13.48
CA ASP A 22 -9.05 -7.62 14.89
C ASP A 22 -8.24 -6.35 15.16
N ASN A 23 -8.94 -5.24 15.41
CA ASN A 23 -8.31 -4.01 15.87
C ASN A 23 -7.59 -4.38 17.16
N TRP A 24 -6.26 -4.40 17.11
CA TRP A 24 -5.45 -4.30 18.30
C TRP A 24 -5.86 -2.99 18.97
N ASP A 25 -6.69 -3.10 20.00
CA ASP A 25 -7.22 -1.97 20.74
C ASP A 25 -6.08 -1.38 21.59
N PHE A 26 -5.17 -0.68 20.90
CA PHE A 26 -4.22 0.26 21.48
C PHE A 26 -4.99 1.48 21.99
N SER A 27 -5.92 1.20 22.89
CA SER A 27 -6.72 2.16 23.62
C SER A 27 -5.76 3.13 24.30
N ARG A 28 -5.92 4.40 23.91
CA ARG A 28 -5.29 5.64 24.42
C ARG A 28 -4.03 5.47 25.30
N PRO A 29 -2.92 6.16 24.96
CA PRO A 29 -1.67 6.04 25.71
C PRO A 29 -1.86 6.30 27.21
N TYR A 30 -1.17 5.52 28.04
CA TYR A 30 -1.21 5.60 29.49
C TYR A 30 -0.64 6.95 29.97
N SER A 31 -1.50 7.92 30.29
CA SER A 31 -1.09 9.31 30.60
C SER A 31 -0.18 9.48 31.83
N ASN A 32 -0.03 8.45 32.65
CA ASN A 32 0.61 8.46 33.96
C ASN A 32 2.04 7.89 33.99
N VAL A 33 2.57 7.42 32.86
CA VAL A 33 3.94 6.87 32.79
C VAL A 33 4.91 7.90 32.20
N ASP A 34 6.09 8.06 32.80
CA ASP A 34 7.14 8.97 32.33
C ASP A 34 7.77 8.46 31.02
N SER A 35 7.65 9.25 29.94
CA SER A 35 8.22 8.94 28.62
C SER A 35 9.75 8.77 28.65
N GLY A 36 10.46 9.38 29.61
CA GLY A 36 11.90 9.19 29.79
C GLY A 36 12.24 7.75 30.20
N LYS A 37 11.50 7.18 31.15
CA LYS A 37 11.69 5.79 31.62
C LYS A 37 11.27 4.76 30.58
N LEU A 38 10.20 5.06 29.84
CA LEU A 38 9.79 4.24 28.70
C LEU A 38 10.90 4.23 27.64
N PHE A 39 11.45 5.39 27.28
CA PHE A 39 12.54 5.46 26.30
C PHE A 39 13.77 4.66 26.73
N GLN A 40 14.18 4.76 28.00
CA GLN A 40 15.28 3.95 28.54
C GLN A 40 15.00 2.45 28.44
N SER A 41 13.76 2.03 28.65
CA SER A 41 13.35 0.63 28.55
C SER A 41 13.32 0.15 27.09
N ALA A 42 12.81 0.96 26.16
CA ALA A 42 12.84 0.65 24.72
C ALA A 42 14.26 0.48 24.19
N ASN A 43 15.19 1.31 24.65
CA ASN A 43 16.59 1.30 24.23
C ASN A 43 17.46 0.24 24.95
N ASN A 44 16.92 -0.45 25.96
CA ASN A 44 17.68 -1.45 26.68
C ASN A 44 17.69 -2.79 25.91
N SER A 45 18.80 -3.07 25.23
CA SER A 45 19.01 -4.28 24.44
C SER A 45 19.04 -5.58 25.26
N THR A 46 19.14 -5.51 26.59
CA THR A 46 19.07 -6.68 27.47
C THR A 46 17.63 -7.12 27.77
N LEU A 47 16.63 -6.26 27.49
CA LEU A 47 15.22 -6.63 27.61
C LEU A 47 14.81 -7.51 26.43
N GLN A 48 13.93 -8.48 26.73
CA GLN A 48 13.33 -9.32 25.70
C GLN A 48 12.49 -8.47 24.73
N LEU A 49 12.52 -8.84 23.45
CA LEU A 49 11.88 -8.08 22.38
C LEU A 49 10.37 -7.82 22.62
N PRO A 50 9.54 -8.75 23.14
CA PRO A 50 8.12 -8.47 23.40
C PRO A 50 7.88 -7.36 24.44
N LEU A 51 8.78 -7.24 25.43
CA LEU A 51 8.70 -6.16 26.43
C LEU A 51 9.09 -4.82 25.82
N ARG A 52 10.11 -4.83 24.94
CA ARG A 52 10.52 -3.64 24.18
C ARG A 52 9.41 -3.20 23.23
N GLU A 53 8.76 -4.14 22.55
CA GLU A 53 7.64 -3.88 21.63
C GLU A 53 6.52 -3.09 22.31
N THR A 54 6.06 -3.56 23.47
CA THR A 54 4.98 -2.89 24.22
C THR A 54 5.34 -1.44 24.54
N VAL A 55 6.58 -1.19 24.96
CA VAL A 55 7.05 0.15 25.32
C VAL A 55 7.24 1.04 24.08
N MET A 56 7.74 0.48 22.98
CA MET A 56 7.94 1.19 21.74
C MET A 56 6.62 1.62 21.11
N TYR A 57 5.60 0.76 21.11
CA TYR A 57 4.26 1.11 20.64
C TYR A 57 3.64 2.21 21.49
N GLU A 58 3.77 2.12 22.82
CA GLU A 58 3.29 3.17 23.71
C GLU A 58 3.96 4.53 23.43
N LEU A 59 5.28 4.55 23.19
CA LEU A 59 5.99 5.77 22.80
C LEU A 59 5.54 6.29 21.44
N ALA A 60 5.32 5.41 20.46
CA ALA A 60 4.84 5.78 19.14
C ALA A 60 3.42 6.36 19.17
N LEU A 61 2.51 5.76 19.95
CA LEU A 61 1.15 6.26 20.17
C LEU A 61 1.12 7.64 20.82
N ARG A 62 2.13 7.97 21.63
CA ARG A 62 2.32 9.31 22.21
C ARG A 62 2.94 10.31 21.24
N GLY A 63 3.36 9.86 20.06
CA GLY A 63 4.07 10.69 19.09
C GLY A 63 5.51 11.02 19.50
N ASP A 64 6.14 10.22 20.37
CA ASP A 64 7.51 10.47 20.82
C ASP A 64 8.51 10.14 19.69
N ARG A 65 8.93 11.17 18.98
CA ARG A 65 9.81 11.05 17.80
C ARG A 65 11.16 10.40 18.09
N ARG A 66 11.63 10.39 19.34
CA ARG A 66 12.89 9.74 19.71
C ARG A 66 12.85 8.23 19.44
N VAL A 67 11.65 7.63 19.42
CA VAL A 67 11.49 6.21 19.08
C VAL A 67 12.00 5.88 17.68
N LEU A 68 12.03 6.86 16.76
CA LEU A 68 12.58 6.66 15.42
C LEU A 68 14.05 6.25 15.47
N ASP A 69 14.86 6.84 16.34
CA ASP A 69 16.29 6.49 16.46
C ASP A 69 16.46 5.02 16.84
N ILE A 70 15.56 4.48 17.67
CA ILE A 70 15.55 3.06 18.03
C ILE A 70 15.09 2.22 16.84
N CYS A 71 14.06 2.65 16.11
CA CYS A 71 13.59 1.96 14.92
C CYS A 71 14.67 1.88 13.84
N GLU A 72 15.47 2.93 13.64
CA GLU A 72 16.59 2.97 12.68
C GLU A 72 17.66 1.90 12.98
N GLU A 73 17.89 1.60 14.26
CA GLU A 73 18.81 0.52 14.64
C GLU A 73 18.17 -0.85 14.47
N LEU A 74 16.86 -0.99 14.77
CA LEU A 74 16.13 -2.25 14.60
C LEU A 74 16.02 -2.67 13.13
N VAL A 75 15.79 -1.74 12.20
CA VAL A 75 15.65 -2.06 10.78
C VAL A 75 16.98 -2.43 10.11
N LYS A 76 18.11 -2.22 10.78
CA LYS A 76 19.44 -2.71 10.36
C LYS A 76 19.75 -4.11 10.88
N SER A 77 18.92 -4.66 11.76
CA SER A 77 19.09 -5.99 12.33
C SER A 77 18.79 -7.08 11.31
N ASP A 78 19.60 -8.14 11.31
CA ASP A 78 19.32 -9.37 10.54
C ASP A 78 18.20 -10.22 11.17
N ASP A 79 17.82 -9.91 12.41
CA ASP A 79 16.71 -10.56 13.11
C ASP A 79 15.36 -10.04 12.58
N LEU A 80 14.56 -10.94 12.01
CA LEU A 80 13.29 -10.60 11.37
C LEU A 80 12.30 -9.97 12.36
N ASP A 81 12.23 -10.45 13.60
CA ASP A 81 11.30 -9.93 14.59
C ASP A 81 11.68 -8.50 15.01
N ALA A 82 12.98 -8.24 15.22
CA ALA A 82 13.50 -6.90 15.45
C ALA A 82 13.20 -5.96 14.26
N TRP A 83 13.45 -6.42 13.03
CA TRP A 83 13.18 -5.66 11.82
C TRP A 83 11.68 -5.30 11.70
N LEU A 84 10.80 -6.28 11.88
CA LEU A 84 9.35 -6.08 11.86
C LEU A 84 8.88 -5.15 12.98
N LEU A 85 9.45 -5.24 14.18
CA LEU A 85 9.15 -4.33 15.27
C LEU A 85 9.47 -2.88 14.89
N GLY A 86 10.64 -2.65 14.27
CA GLY A 86 11.02 -1.33 13.78
C GLY A 86 9.99 -0.77 12.80
N LEU A 87 9.60 -1.55 11.80
CA LEU A 87 8.61 -1.14 10.80
C LEU A 87 7.23 -0.87 11.40
N ARG A 88 6.72 -1.78 12.25
CA ARG A 88 5.41 -1.60 12.90
C ARG A 88 5.38 -0.37 13.79
N THR A 89 6.46 -0.13 14.54
CA THR A 89 6.56 1.07 15.40
C THR A 89 6.59 2.35 14.58
N MET A 90 7.34 2.39 13.46
CA MET A 90 7.33 3.52 12.52
C MET A 90 5.93 3.75 11.93
N SER A 91 5.24 2.67 11.58
CA SER A 91 3.86 2.69 11.08
C SER A 91 2.90 3.31 12.10
N ILE A 92 2.95 2.88 13.37
CA ILE A 92 2.13 3.45 14.46
C ILE A 92 2.43 4.94 14.68
N LEU A 93 3.69 5.36 14.53
CA LEU A 93 4.04 6.78 14.67
C LEU A 93 3.37 7.65 13.60
N GLY A 94 3.12 7.10 12.41
CA GLY A 94 2.29 7.72 11.36
C GLY A 94 2.77 9.06 10.81
N SER A 95 3.95 9.54 11.21
CA SER A 95 4.52 10.80 10.73
C SER A 95 5.08 10.67 9.31
N ASP A 96 5.07 11.76 8.54
CA ASP A 96 5.64 11.77 7.18
C ASP A 96 7.11 11.31 7.15
N THR A 97 7.89 11.66 8.17
CA THR A 97 9.27 11.18 8.32
C THR A 97 9.32 9.66 8.45
N ALA A 98 8.45 9.08 9.30
CA ALA A 98 8.36 7.64 9.47
C ALA A 98 7.90 6.94 8.18
N MET A 99 6.94 7.52 7.46
CA MET A 99 6.47 6.99 6.17
C MET A 99 7.58 6.99 5.12
N ASN A 100 8.35 8.08 4.99
CA ASN A 100 9.48 8.11 4.07
C ASN A 100 10.54 7.05 4.43
N ARG A 101 10.80 6.82 5.72
CA ARG A 101 11.70 5.74 6.16
C ARG A 101 11.17 4.35 5.84
N LEU A 102 9.88 4.10 6.04
CA LEU A 102 9.25 2.84 5.65
C LEU A 102 9.40 2.57 4.15
N ILE A 103 9.22 3.61 3.33
CA ILE A 103 9.43 3.54 1.88
C ILE A 103 10.89 3.20 1.54
N GLU A 104 11.87 3.83 2.19
CA GLU A 104 13.28 3.49 2.01
C GLU A 104 13.57 2.04 2.41
N MET A 105 12.99 1.56 3.51
CA MET A 105 13.15 0.17 3.96
C MET A 105 12.55 -0.82 2.97
N TYR A 106 11.39 -0.51 2.40
CA TYR A 106 10.82 -1.27 1.30
C TYR A 106 11.80 -1.38 0.13
N MET A 107 12.37 -0.27 -0.33
CA MET A 107 13.25 -0.27 -1.51
C MET A 107 14.51 -1.13 -1.30
N ASN A 108 15.04 -1.16 -0.08
CA ASN A 108 16.25 -1.89 0.28
C ASN A 108 16.01 -3.36 0.66
N ALA A 109 14.76 -3.77 0.91
CA ALA A 109 14.43 -5.12 1.29
C ALA A 109 14.46 -6.09 0.09
N ASP A 110 14.65 -7.38 0.40
CA ASP A 110 14.46 -8.47 -0.56
C ASP A 110 12.98 -8.65 -0.91
N ILE A 111 12.65 -9.56 -1.83
CA ILE A 111 11.27 -9.76 -2.32
C ILE A 111 10.30 -10.10 -1.17
N LYS A 112 10.74 -10.92 -0.20
CA LYS A 112 9.90 -11.31 0.94
C LYS A 112 9.68 -10.15 1.89
N GLY A 113 10.75 -9.43 2.24
CA GLY A 113 10.71 -8.24 3.08
C GLY A 113 9.86 -7.13 2.46
N ARG A 114 9.97 -6.90 1.15
CA ARG A 114 9.13 -5.92 0.43
C ARG A 114 7.65 -6.20 0.57
N LYS A 115 7.23 -7.47 0.50
CA LYS A 115 5.81 -7.83 0.68
C LYS A 115 5.33 -7.53 2.12
N LEU A 116 6.15 -7.80 3.12
CA LEU A 116 5.85 -7.48 4.52
C LEU A 116 5.81 -5.97 4.76
N ALA A 117 6.78 -5.24 4.23
CA ALA A 117 6.84 -3.78 4.32
C ALA A 117 5.66 -3.13 3.60
N LEU A 118 5.25 -3.65 2.43
CA LEU A 118 4.10 -3.15 1.67
C LEU A 118 2.82 -3.21 2.51
N ASP A 119 2.57 -4.31 3.22
CA ASP A 119 1.38 -4.47 4.06
C ASP A 119 1.37 -3.47 5.22
N ILE A 120 2.53 -3.26 5.86
CA ILE A 120 2.70 -2.28 6.94
C ILE A 120 2.51 -0.84 6.43
N ILE A 121 3.06 -0.52 5.26
CA ILE A 121 2.90 0.79 4.61
C ILE A 121 1.42 1.03 4.27
N ALA A 122 0.77 0.03 3.66
CA ALA A 122 -0.63 0.10 3.22
C ALA A 122 -1.60 0.44 4.36
N ALA A 123 -1.28 0.06 5.60
CA ALA A 123 -2.05 0.40 6.79
C ALA A 123 -2.01 1.90 7.17
N ASN A 124 -1.10 2.69 6.59
CA ASN A 124 -0.93 4.11 6.94
C ASN A 124 -0.86 5.05 5.73
N VAL A 125 -1.12 4.57 4.51
CA VAL A 125 -1.06 5.41 3.31
C VAL A 125 -2.09 6.54 3.40
N SER A 126 -1.58 7.77 3.37
CA SER A 126 -2.35 8.99 3.18
C SER A 126 -2.34 9.40 1.69
N ALA A 127 -3.09 10.45 1.35
CA ALA A 127 -3.15 10.98 -0.01
C ALA A 127 -1.76 11.38 -0.54
N ASP A 128 -0.91 11.96 0.31
CA ASP A 128 0.43 12.44 -0.06
C ASP A 128 1.37 11.30 -0.45
N PHE A 129 1.12 10.09 0.07
CA PHE A 129 1.91 8.89 -0.22
C PHE A 129 1.25 7.96 -1.26
N ALA A 130 0.11 8.34 -1.84
CA ALA A 130 -0.60 7.50 -2.82
C ALA A 130 0.25 7.23 -4.07
N GLN A 131 0.98 8.24 -4.57
CA GLN A 131 1.82 8.08 -5.76
C GLN A 131 3.00 7.13 -5.53
N PRO A 132 3.85 7.31 -4.49
CA PRO A 132 4.87 6.32 -4.14
C PRO A 132 4.29 4.91 -3.93
N PHE A 133 3.18 4.80 -3.21
CA PHE A 133 2.53 3.51 -2.95
C PHE A 133 2.07 2.83 -4.25
N SER A 134 1.55 3.59 -5.23
CA SER A 134 1.15 3.06 -6.52
C SER A 134 2.29 2.38 -7.28
N LEU A 135 3.53 2.86 -7.11
CA LEU A 135 4.71 2.27 -7.75
C LEU A 135 5.10 0.95 -7.08
N MET A 136 5.00 0.88 -5.75
CA MET A 136 5.30 -0.34 -4.99
C MET A 136 4.32 -1.46 -5.31
N VAL A 137 3.02 -1.15 -5.30
CA VAL A 137 1.97 -2.13 -5.56
C VAL A 137 2.11 -2.74 -6.97
N ARG A 138 2.63 -1.97 -7.95
CA ARG A 138 2.89 -2.48 -9.30
C ARG A 138 3.87 -3.66 -9.34
N GLU A 139 4.81 -3.74 -8.39
CA GLU A 139 5.76 -4.85 -8.29
C GLU A 139 5.08 -6.17 -7.87
N PHE A 140 3.87 -6.10 -7.30
CA PHE A 140 3.15 -7.24 -6.72
C PHE A 140 1.80 -7.52 -7.37
N LEU A 141 1.58 -6.99 -8.58
CA LEU A 141 0.37 -7.25 -9.35
C LEU A 141 0.40 -8.65 -9.98
N ASP A 142 0.15 -9.65 -9.14
CA ASP A 142 -0.02 -11.03 -9.60
C ASP A 142 -1.48 -11.46 -9.51
N VAL A 143 -1.84 -12.43 -10.35
CA VAL A 143 -3.15 -13.12 -10.29
C VAL A 143 -3.22 -13.89 -8.98
N GLY A 144 -4.30 -13.70 -8.22
CA GLY A 144 -4.45 -14.40 -6.95
C GLY A 144 -5.35 -13.70 -5.95
N THR A 145 -5.07 -13.93 -4.67
CA THR A 145 -5.84 -13.39 -3.56
C THR A 145 -4.96 -12.51 -2.69
N LEU A 146 -5.44 -11.32 -2.37
CA LEU A 146 -4.78 -10.35 -1.52
C LEU A 146 -5.71 -9.96 -0.38
N ASP A 147 -5.26 -10.18 0.85
CA ASP A 147 -5.94 -9.66 2.04
C ASP A 147 -5.55 -8.19 2.23
N VAL A 148 -6.54 -7.31 2.27
CA VAL A 148 -6.38 -5.86 2.49
C VAL A 148 -7.13 -5.39 3.73
N SER A 149 -7.45 -6.30 4.65
CA SER A 149 -8.23 -6.00 5.87
C SER A 149 -7.67 -4.84 6.68
N SER A 150 -6.35 -4.78 6.81
CA SER A 150 -5.59 -3.77 7.54
C SER A 150 -5.30 -2.51 6.73
N TRP A 151 -5.67 -2.45 5.44
CA TRP A 151 -5.27 -1.36 4.56
C TRP A 151 -6.18 -0.14 4.70
N THR A 152 -5.59 1.06 4.54
CA THR A 152 -6.37 2.29 4.45
C THR A 152 -7.24 2.29 3.20
N SER A 153 -8.32 3.07 3.22
CA SER A 153 -9.14 3.29 2.03
C SER A 153 -8.34 3.87 0.86
N VAL A 154 -7.33 4.72 1.15
CA VAL A 154 -6.41 5.29 0.14
C VAL A 154 -5.56 4.21 -0.51
N ALA A 155 -4.97 3.31 0.29
CA ALA A 155 -4.19 2.19 -0.23
C ALA A 155 -5.04 1.28 -1.12
N VAL A 156 -6.24 0.90 -0.68
CA VAL A 156 -7.16 0.06 -1.45
C VAL A 156 -7.60 0.74 -2.75
N ALA A 157 -7.96 2.03 -2.70
CA ALA A 157 -8.31 2.80 -3.89
C ALA A 157 -7.13 2.87 -4.88
N THR A 158 -5.92 3.11 -4.38
CA THR A 158 -4.70 3.15 -5.20
C THR A 158 -4.44 1.81 -5.89
N LEU A 159 -4.52 0.70 -5.15
CA LEU A 159 -4.42 -0.66 -5.71
C LEU A 159 -5.45 -0.89 -6.81
N TYR A 160 -6.71 -0.53 -6.56
CA TYR A 160 -7.78 -0.69 -7.55
C TYR A 160 -7.50 0.10 -8.83
N HIS A 161 -7.07 1.36 -8.71
CA HIS A 161 -6.69 2.18 -9.87
C HIS A 161 -5.52 1.58 -10.65
N VAL A 162 -4.51 1.09 -9.94
CA VAL A 162 -3.37 0.41 -10.55
C VAL A 162 -3.82 -0.86 -11.29
N CYS A 163 -4.65 -1.71 -10.67
CA CYS A 163 -5.18 -2.92 -11.32
C CYS A 163 -5.97 -2.58 -12.59
N LYS A 164 -6.89 -1.61 -12.50
CA LYS A 164 -7.70 -1.14 -13.64
C LYS A 164 -6.83 -0.65 -14.80
N ARG A 165 -5.77 0.13 -14.50
CA ARG A 165 -4.83 0.64 -15.51
C ARG A 165 -4.04 -0.48 -16.20
N ASN A 166 -3.76 -1.58 -15.50
CA ASN A 166 -3.04 -2.74 -16.02
C ASN A 166 -3.98 -3.81 -16.60
N GLY A 167 -5.29 -3.55 -16.71
CA GLY A 167 -6.25 -4.50 -17.27
C GLY A 167 -6.56 -5.70 -16.37
N ILE A 168 -6.24 -5.61 -15.08
CA ILE A 168 -6.52 -6.66 -14.09
C ILE A 168 -7.94 -6.50 -13.57
N LEU A 169 -8.72 -7.59 -13.62
CA LEU A 169 -10.08 -7.61 -13.07
C LEU A 169 -10.02 -7.78 -11.55
N VAL A 170 -10.64 -6.86 -10.82
CA VAL A 170 -10.66 -6.88 -9.36
C VAL A 170 -12.02 -7.36 -8.86
N LYS A 171 -12.03 -8.38 -8.00
CA LYS A 171 -13.22 -8.87 -7.30
C LYS A 171 -13.04 -8.66 -5.80
N PHE A 172 -13.99 -7.99 -5.16
CA PHE A 172 -13.98 -7.79 -3.71
C PHE A 172 -14.79 -8.88 -3.02
N PHE A 173 -14.24 -9.44 -1.94
CA PHE A 173 -14.85 -10.44 -1.07
C PHE A 173 -14.76 -9.93 0.37
N GLY A 174 -15.88 -9.83 1.09
CA GLY A 174 -15.91 -9.26 2.45
C GLY A 174 -17.14 -8.39 2.68
N ASP A 175 -17.07 -7.50 3.68
CA ASP A 175 -18.19 -6.65 4.15
C ASP A 175 -19.04 -6.09 2.98
N PRO A 176 -20.34 -6.45 2.90
CA PRO A 176 -21.22 -6.04 1.79
C PRO A 176 -21.46 -4.53 1.70
N ASN A 177 -21.06 -3.74 2.70
CA ASN A 177 -21.23 -2.29 2.71
C ASN A 177 -19.99 -1.52 2.22
N TYR A 178 -18.88 -2.22 1.92
CA TYR A 178 -17.66 -1.55 1.47
C TYR A 178 -17.67 -1.36 -0.05
N HIS A 179 -18.03 -0.15 -0.48
CA HIS A 179 -17.65 0.38 -1.79
C HIS A 179 -16.53 1.40 -1.58
N PRO A 180 -15.32 1.22 -2.17
CA PRO A 180 -14.35 2.29 -2.15
C PRO A 180 -14.97 3.49 -2.86
N SER A 181 -15.26 4.56 -2.12
CA SER A 181 -15.75 5.82 -2.69
C SER A 181 -14.65 6.33 -3.61
N ILE A 182 -14.81 6.16 -4.93
CA ILE A 182 -13.89 6.65 -5.98
C ILE A 182 -13.93 8.20 -6.06
N THR A 183 -14.68 8.85 -5.18
CA THR A 183 -14.91 10.30 -5.21
C THR A 183 -13.75 11.04 -4.57
N GLY A 184 -12.79 11.49 -5.40
CA GLY A 184 -12.08 12.74 -5.13
C GLY A 184 -10.55 12.75 -5.09
N PHE A 185 -9.85 11.87 -5.78
CA PHE A 185 -8.39 12.04 -5.93
C PHE A 185 -8.04 12.64 -7.30
N PRO A 186 -7.55 13.89 -7.36
CA PRO A 186 -6.83 14.36 -8.52
C PRO A 186 -5.44 13.72 -8.46
N LEU A 187 -5.28 12.54 -9.06
CA LEU A 187 -3.96 12.20 -9.59
C LEU A 187 -3.69 13.25 -10.66
N GLN A 188 -2.76 14.17 -10.38
CA GLN A 188 -2.26 15.13 -11.37
C GLN A 188 -1.98 14.39 -12.67
N SER A 189 -2.86 14.59 -13.63
CA SER A 189 -2.76 14.07 -14.97
C SER A 189 -1.78 14.94 -15.73
N ASP A 190 -0.49 14.83 -15.45
CA ASP A 190 0.55 15.27 -16.39
C ASP A 190 0.80 14.14 -17.41
N ILE A 191 -0.26 13.77 -18.12
CA ILE A 191 -0.21 13.22 -19.48
C ILE A 191 -1.46 13.73 -20.23
N SER A 192 -1.67 15.04 -20.23
CA SER A 192 -2.53 15.69 -21.21
C SER A 192 -1.64 16.10 -22.40
N HIS A 193 -1.44 15.19 -23.35
CA HIS A 193 -1.28 15.57 -24.77
C HIS A 193 -1.30 14.42 -25.80
N GLU A 194 -1.47 13.15 -25.42
CA GLU A 194 -1.47 12.05 -26.42
C GLU A 194 -2.83 11.35 -26.66
N SER A 195 -3.87 11.59 -25.85
CA SER A 195 -5.15 10.88 -26.00
C SER A 195 -6.15 11.50 -26.99
N GLU A 196 -6.00 12.76 -27.38
CA GLU A 196 -6.90 13.40 -28.37
C GLU A 196 -6.50 13.14 -29.82
N PHE A 197 -5.22 12.85 -30.09
CA PHE A 197 -4.77 12.56 -31.45
C PHE A 197 -5.24 11.18 -31.95
N SER A 198 -5.30 10.19 -31.04
CA SER A 198 -5.72 8.83 -31.39
C SER A 198 -7.20 8.73 -31.78
N TYR A 199 -8.09 9.51 -31.14
CA TYR A 199 -9.54 9.38 -31.36
C TYR A 199 -10.02 10.10 -32.63
N GLU A 200 -9.43 11.25 -32.96
CA GLU A 200 -9.74 11.97 -34.21
C GLU A 200 -9.12 11.28 -35.43
N GLU A 201 -7.93 10.68 -35.31
CA GLU A 201 -7.31 9.94 -36.41
C GLU A 201 -8.08 8.64 -36.74
N GLU A 202 -8.62 7.95 -35.73
CA GLU A 202 -9.43 6.74 -35.91
C GLU A 202 -10.82 7.06 -36.50
N LYS A 203 -11.42 8.20 -36.13
CA LYS A 203 -12.61 8.75 -36.81
C LYS A 203 -12.34 9.11 -38.27
N ARG A 204 -11.16 9.67 -38.58
CA ARG A 204 -10.77 10.01 -39.96
C ARG A 204 -10.61 8.77 -40.83
N LYS A 205 -9.96 7.72 -40.31
CA LYS A 205 -9.81 6.42 -41.00
C LYS A 205 -11.16 5.77 -41.27
N THR A 206 -12.08 5.82 -40.29
CA THR A 206 -13.42 5.23 -40.44
C THR A 206 -14.27 5.96 -41.50
N ARG A 207 -14.16 7.30 -41.59
CA ARG A 207 -14.88 8.09 -42.62
C ARG A 207 -14.40 7.83 -44.04
N ILE A 208 -13.10 7.62 -44.23
CA ILE A 208 -12.53 7.31 -45.55
C ILE A 208 -13.00 5.93 -46.04
N PHE A 209 -13.10 4.94 -45.14
CA PHE A 209 -13.59 3.61 -45.48
C PHE A 209 -15.08 3.56 -45.83
N GLN A 210 -15.91 4.44 -45.26
CA GLN A 210 -17.34 4.52 -45.63
C GLN A 210 -17.54 5.17 -47.01
N LEU A 211 -16.81 6.23 -47.34
CA LEU A 211 -16.95 6.90 -48.64
C LEU A 211 -16.45 6.04 -49.81
N ALA A 212 -15.43 5.20 -49.59
CA ALA A 212 -14.93 4.27 -50.60
C ALA A 212 -15.88 3.08 -50.88
N ARG A 213 -16.89 2.86 -50.01
CA ARG A 213 -17.86 1.77 -50.14
C ARG A 213 -19.17 2.21 -50.80
N GLU A 214 -19.37 3.51 -50.95
CA GLU A 214 -20.55 4.14 -51.56
C GLU A 214 -20.27 4.69 -52.98
N SER A 215 -19.05 4.49 -53.50
CA SER A 215 -18.64 4.79 -54.89
C SER A 215 -18.50 3.52 -55.71
#